data_AF-D3IHU0-F1
#
_entry.id   AF-D3IHU0-F1
#
_cell.length_a   1.000
_cell.length_b   1.000
_cell.length_c   1.000
_cell.angle_alpha   90.00
_cell.angle_beta   90.00
_cell.angle_gamma   90.00
#
_symmetry.space_group_name_H-M   'P 1'
#
loop_
_entity.id
_entity.type
_entity.pdbx_description
1 polymer ?
#
loop_
_entity_poly.entity_id
_entity_poly.type
_entity_poly.pdbx_seq_one_letter_code
_entity_poly.pdbx_strand_id
1 'polypeptide(L)' 'MSLMGNKDLNRINVVLVDKKRTNKWLAEQLGVDPATVSKWCTNSAQPNLEISWR' A
#
# COMPACT_ATOMS: atom_id res chain seq x y z
N MET A 1 -27.53 -1.77 3.92
CA MET A 1 -26.25 -1.28 3.38
C MET A 1 -25.24 -1.26 4.51
N SER A 2 -24.36 -2.26 4.60
CA SER A 2 -23.33 -2.31 5.64
C SER A 2 -22.28 -1.24 5.33
N LEU A 3 -22.21 -0.22 6.18
CA LEU A 3 -21.12 0.75 6.25
C LEU A 3 -19.84 -0.04 6.50
N MET A 4 -19.06 -0.29 5.44
CA MET A 4 -17.83 -1.06 5.53
C MET A 4 -16.89 -0.28 6.46
N GLY A 5 -16.70 -0.86 7.64
CA GLY A 5 -16.15 -0.18 8.80
C GLY A 5 -14.77 0.41 8.59
N ASN A 6 -14.45 1.34 9.48
CA ASN A 6 -13.11 1.73 9.88
C ASN A 6 -12.20 0.50 10.09
N LYS A 7 -11.69 -0.07 9.01
CA LYS A 7 -10.64 -1.08 9.00
C LYS A 7 -9.41 -0.36 8.53
N ASP A 8 -8.59 0.08 9.48
CA ASP A 8 -7.21 0.52 9.33
C ASP A 8 -6.81 0.71 7.87
N LEU A 9 -7.25 1.82 7.27
CA LEU A 9 -6.96 2.11 5.89
C LEU A 9 -5.44 2.19 5.78
N ASN A 10 -4.88 1.14 5.21
CA ASN A 10 -3.45 0.96 5.08
C ASN A 10 -2.90 2.20 4.39
N ARG A 11 -2.03 2.98 5.04
CA ARG A 11 -1.57 4.30 4.53
C ARG A 11 -1.13 4.25 3.07
N ILE A 12 -0.55 3.12 2.65
CA ILE A 12 -0.19 2.82 1.26
C ILE A 12 -1.40 2.86 0.32
N ASN A 13 -2.50 2.19 0.67
CA ASN A 13 -3.70 2.17 -0.15
C ASN A 13 -4.34 3.56 -0.25
N VAL A 14 -4.29 4.35 0.83
CA VAL A 14 -4.71 5.76 0.82
C VAL A 14 -3.86 6.57 -0.16
N VAL A 15 -2.53 6.47 -0.09
CA VAL A 15 -1.61 7.18 -0.98
C VAL A 15 -1.79 6.74 -2.44
N LEU A 16 -2.09 5.47 -2.68
CA LEU A 16 -2.35 4.94 -4.02
C LEU A 16 -3.66 5.46 -4.60
N VAL A 17 -4.74 5.45 -3.82
CA VAL A 17 -6.04 5.99 -4.25
C VAL A 17 -5.96 7.50 -4.45
N ASP A 18 -5.30 8.23 -3.54
CA ASP A 18 -5.06 9.67 -3.63
C ASP A 18 -4.31 10.03 -4.92
N LYS A 19 -3.24 9.29 -5.24
CA LYS A 19 -2.44 9.51 -6.46
C LYS A 19 -3.00 8.80 -7.70
N LYS A 20 -4.15 8.10 -7.61
CA LYS A 20 -4.71 7.23 -8.66
C LYS A 20 -3.68 6.25 -9.26
N ARG A 21 -2.84 5.66 -8.41
CA ARG A 21 -1.82 4.67 -8.78
C ARG A 21 -2.23 3.27 -8.35
N THR A 22 -1.66 2.27 -9.01
CA THR A 22 -1.95 0.85 -8.71
C THR A 22 -0.87 0.26 -7.80
N ASN A 23 -1.18 -0.86 -7.14
CA ASN A 23 -0.18 -1.61 -6.37
C ASN A 23 1.02 -2.02 -7.23
N LYS A 24 0.80 -2.33 -8.52
CA LYS A 24 1.87 -2.60 -9.49
C LYS A 24 2.79 -1.40 -9.66
N TRP A 25 2.22 -0.20 -9.85
CA TRP A 25 3.03 1.01 -9.99
C TRP A 25 3.90 1.26 -8.75
N LEU A 26 3.36 1.03 -7.55
CA LEU A 26 4.15 1.15 -6.32
C LEU A 26 5.28 0.13 -6.24
N ALA A 27 4.98 -1.10 -6.63
CA ALA A 27 5.93 -2.20 -6.67
C ALA A 27 7.10 -1.86 -7.60
N GLU A 28 6.79 -1.32 -8.79
CA GLU A 28 7.79 -0.87 -9.76
C GLU A 28 8.62 0.31 -9.24
N GLN A 29 8.00 1.32 -8.65
CA GLN A 29 8.69 2.49 -8.09
C GLN A 29 9.66 2.14 -6.96
N LEU A 30 9.32 1.10 -6.20
CA LEU A 30 10.12 0.63 -5.07
C LEU A 30 11.04 -0.54 -5.43
N GLY A 31 10.92 -1.09 -6.65
CA GLY A 31 11.63 -2.31 -7.05
C GLY A 31 11.26 -3.54 -6.21
N VAL A 32 10.06 -3.58 -5.63
CA VAL A 32 9.58 -4.70 -4.81
C VAL A 32 8.55 -5.52 -5.56
N ASP A 33 8.31 -6.75 -5.12
CA ASP A 33 7.28 -7.60 -5.71
C ASP A 33 5.86 -7.07 -5.40
N PRO A 34 4.91 -7.09 -6.35
CA PRO A 34 3.53 -6.68 -6.11
C PRO A 34 2.83 -7.48 -4.99
N ALA A 35 3.24 -8.73 -4.72
CA ALA A 35 2.76 -9.49 -3.57
C ALA A 35 3.20 -8.88 -2.24
N THR A 36 4.36 -8.21 -2.20
CA THR A 36 4.85 -7.47 -1.04
C THR A 36 3.98 -6.25 -0.78
N VAL A 37 3.66 -5.47 -1.83
CA VAL A 37 2.72 -4.34 -1.73
C VAL A 37 1.33 -4.80 -1.30
N SER A 38 0.89 -5.97 -1.75
CA SER A 38 -0.37 -6.58 -1.32
C SER A 38 -0.36 -6.92 0.17
N LYS A 39 0.73 -7.55 0.67
CA LYS A 39 0.93 -7.80 2.11
C LYS A 39 0.99 -6.53 2.93
N TRP A 40 1.53 -5.45 2.36
CA TRP A 40 1.48 -4.15 3.02
C TRP A 40 0.05 -3.69 3.16
N CYS A 41 -0.74 -3.70 2.09
CA CYS A 41 -2.16 -3.30 2.10
C CYS A 41 -3.02 -4.06 3.12
N THR A 42 -2.66 -5.29 3.48
CA THR A 42 -3.37 -6.13 4.46
C THR A 42 -2.83 -5.99 5.89
N ASN A 43 -2.01 -4.97 6.19
CA ASN A 43 -1.27 -4.82 7.46
C ASN A 43 -0.42 -6.06 7.84
N SER A 44 -0.14 -6.96 6.89
CA SER A 44 0.58 -8.21 7.16
C SER A 44 2.09 -8.05 7.11
N ALA A 45 2.57 -6.99 6.47
CA ALA A 45 3.96 -6.58 6.48
C ALA A 45 4.02 -5.05 6.46
N GLN A 46 5.06 -4.47 7.05
CA GLN A 46 5.32 -3.03 6.93
C GLN A 46 6.51 -2.80 6.00
N PRO A 47 6.48 -1.76 5.16
CA PRO A 47 7.67 -1.31 4.47
C PRO A 47 8.73 -0.95 5.53
N ASN A 48 9.93 -1.48 5.39
CA ASN A 48 11.05 -1.06 6.23
C ASN A 48 11.33 0.43 5.98
N LEU A 49 11.89 1.12 6.98
CA LEU A 49 12.21 2.56 6.89
C LEU A 49 13.21 2.88 5.78
N GLU A 50 13.90 1.88 5.22
CA GLU A 50 14.81 2.02 4.08
C GLU A 50 14.09 2.35 2.77
N ILE A 51 12.77 2.14 2.71
CA ILE A 51 11.91 2.74 1.67
C ILE A 51 11.75 4.22 2.00
N SER A 52 12.86 4.94 1.94
CA SER A 52 12.90 6.38 2.00
C SER A 52 12.26 6.89 0.70
N TRP A 53 10.98 7.27 0.79
CA TRP A 53 10.19 7.95 -0.25
C TRP A 53 10.75 9.34 -0.60
N ARG A 54 12.01 9.38 -1.03
CA ARG A 54 12.65 10.63 -1.44
C ARG A 54 12.21 11.02 -2.85
#